data_AF-C5K920-F1
#
_entry.id   AF-C5K920-F1
#
_cell.length_a   1.000
_cell.length_b   1.000
_cell.length_c   1.000
_cell.angle_alpha   90.00
_cell.angle_beta   90.00
_cell.angle_gamma   90.00
#
_symmetry.space_group_name_H-M   'P 1'
#
loop_
_entity.id
_entity.type
_entity.pdbx_description
1 polymer ?
#
loop_
_entity_poly.entity_id
_entity_poly.type
_entity_poly.pdbx_seq_one_letter_code
_entity_poly.pdbx_strand_id
1 'polypeptide(L)'
;MTPFELMMARPPRYPTVSTLEKLCDGLCSLPVTELPKPPTLEVASEQRKLQRGKLREEFQHVWENLRERSRVEQQSRASKTVVSPLAVGDLVFLSKPRKHKLDVGWKGPYRVKAIQGVKVTVDMDGKDVVDSLSNVLKLIHSIDSTSPPKRSVLPSGSVVLFGDSEAGW
;
A
#
# COMPACT_ATOMS: atom_id res chain seq x y z
N MET A 1 -2.58 -1.24 -22.06
CA MET A 1 -1.15 -1.03 -21.75
C MET A 1 -1.03 -0.79 -20.27
N THR A 2 -0.40 -1.72 -19.55
CA THR A 2 -0.32 -1.65 -18.08
C THR A 2 0.94 -0.88 -17.65
N PRO A 3 0.97 -0.27 -16.45
CA PRO A 3 2.16 0.45 -15.94
C PRO A 3 3.42 -0.42 -15.91
N PHE A 4 3.25 -1.75 -15.78
CA PHE A 4 4.33 -2.72 -15.75
C PHE A 4 4.99 -2.94 -17.12
N GLU A 5 4.22 -2.85 -18.22
CA GLU A 5 4.77 -2.94 -19.58
C GLU A 5 5.67 -1.74 -19.93
N LEU A 6 5.35 -0.55 -19.41
CA LEU A 6 6.15 0.66 -19.58
C LEU A 6 7.51 0.58 -18.87
N MET A 7 7.57 -0.13 -17.75
CA MET A 7 8.78 -0.30 -16.94
C MET A 7 9.75 -1.34 -17.54
N MET A 8 9.21 -2.31 -18.31
CA MET A 8 9.96 -3.39 -18.94
C MET A 8 10.31 -3.10 -20.42
N ALA A 9 9.75 -2.02 -20.99
CA ALA A 9 10.12 -1.51 -22.29
C ALA A 9 11.56 -0.98 -22.24
N ARG A 10 12.53 -1.86 -22.50
CA ARG A 10 13.92 -1.47 -22.71
C ARG A 10 13.97 -0.52 -23.90
N PRO A 11 14.59 0.68 -23.78
CA PRO A 11 14.84 1.49 -24.97
C PRO A 11 15.72 0.69 -25.92
N PRO A 12 15.43 0.71 -27.24
CA PRO A 12 16.26 0.02 -28.23
C PRO A 12 17.69 0.55 -28.11
N ARG A 13 18.63 -0.37 -27.84
CA ARG A 13 20.04 -0.05 -27.79
C ARG A 13 20.55 0.03 -29.23
N TYR A 14 20.98 1.24 -29.59
CA TYR A 14 21.75 1.66 -30.78
C TYR A 14 20.98 1.95 -32.08
N PRO A 15 21.33 3.05 -32.77
CA PRO A 15 20.94 3.28 -34.16
C PRO A 15 21.78 2.38 -35.08
N THR A 16 21.12 1.67 -36.00
CA THR A 16 21.81 0.99 -37.10
C THR A 16 22.43 2.02 -38.05
N VAL A 17 23.65 1.73 -38.51
CA VAL A 17 24.51 2.57 -39.37
C VAL A 17 23.78 3.13 -40.61
N SER A 18 22.71 2.48 -41.06
CA SER A 18 21.91 2.88 -42.23
C SER A 18 21.14 4.19 -42.12
N THR A 19 20.96 4.74 -40.91
CA THR A 19 20.26 6.04 -40.73
C THR A 19 21.20 7.25 -40.74
N LEU A 20 22.52 7.05 -40.67
CA LEU A 20 23.49 8.16 -40.69
C LEU A 20 23.90 8.58 -42.11
N GLU A 21 23.83 7.68 -43.10
CA GLU A 21 24.24 8.00 -44.48
C GLU A 21 23.25 8.94 -45.20
N LYS A 22 21.98 8.97 -44.80
CA LYS A 22 20.94 9.80 -45.45
C LYS A 22 20.91 11.27 -45.00
N LEU A 23 21.83 11.70 -44.13
CA LEU A 23 21.93 13.09 -43.66
C LEU A 23 23.18 13.82 -44.14
N CYS A 24 24.11 13.14 -44.81
CA CYS A 24 25.39 13.74 -45.20
C CYS A 24 25.38 14.45 -46.57
N ASP A 25 24.39 14.23 -47.43
CA ASP A 25 24.38 14.78 -48.80
C ASP A 25 23.95 16.26 -48.88
N GLY A 26 23.73 16.95 -47.76
CA GLY A 26 23.15 18.31 -47.76
C GLY A 26 23.89 19.38 -46.94
N LEU A 27 25.00 19.08 -46.27
CA LEU A 27 25.62 20.01 -45.30
C LEU A 27 27.13 20.17 -45.51
N CYS A 28 27.55 20.44 -46.75
CA CYS A 28 28.89 20.94 -47.05
C CYS A 28 28.88 22.47 -47.21
N SER A 29 28.69 23.22 -46.13
CA SER A 29 29.22 24.60 -45.94
C SER A 29 28.66 25.27 -44.68
N LEU A 30 29.07 24.82 -43.49
CA LEU A 30 28.97 25.65 -42.30
C LEU A 30 30.39 25.94 -41.78
N PRO A 31 30.70 27.19 -41.39
CA PRO A 31 32.01 27.53 -40.85
C PRO A 31 32.26 26.64 -39.63
N VAL A 32 33.48 26.12 -39.53
CA VAL A 32 33.93 25.31 -38.39
C VAL A 32 33.91 26.19 -37.15
N THR A 33 32.77 26.24 -36.46
CA THR A 33 32.70 26.73 -35.09
C THR A 33 33.51 25.75 -34.27
N GLU A 34 34.61 26.23 -33.69
CA GLU A 34 35.55 25.43 -32.91
C GLU A 34 34.79 24.51 -31.94
N LEU A 35 34.98 23.20 -32.13
CA LEU A 35 34.46 22.19 -31.22
C LEU A 35 35.06 22.48 -29.83
N PRO A 36 34.24 22.68 -28.78
CA PRO A 36 34.75 22.94 -27.44
C PRO A 36 35.66 21.77 -27.07
N LYS A 37 36.93 22.10 -26.83
CA LYS A 37 37.99 21.14 -26.48
C LYS A 37 37.45 20.23 -25.37
N PRO A 38 37.47 18.89 -25.55
CA PRO A 38 36.89 17.99 -24.56
C PRO A 38 37.55 18.26 -23.20
N PRO A 39 36.77 18.38 -22.12
CA PRO A 39 37.33 18.66 -20.81
C PRO A 39 38.39 17.62 -20.49
N THR A 40 39.53 18.09 -19.95
CA THR A 40 40.61 17.21 -19.50
C THR A 40 40.04 16.10 -18.62
N LEU A 41 40.55 14.88 -18.77
CA LEU A 41 39.98 13.65 -18.17
C LEU A 41 39.74 13.79 -16.65
N GLU A 42 40.61 14.54 -15.97
CA GLU A 42 40.49 14.91 -14.55
C GLU A 42 39.27 15.81 -14.25
N VAL A 43 38.99 16.81 -15.08
CA VAL A 43 37.84 17.72 -14.94
C VAL A 43 36.52 16.96 -15.13
N ALA A 44 36.49 16.04 -16.11
CA ALA A 44 35.33 15.17 -16.33
C ALA A 44 35.10 14.18 -15.16
N SER A 45 36.18 13.68 -14.55
CA SER A 45 36.12 12.79 -13.38
C SER A 45 35.56 13.51 -12.15
N GLU A 46 36.06 14.71 -11.85
CA GLU A 46 35.58 15.54 -10.73
C GLU A 46 34.12 15.97 -10.93
N GLN A 47 33.73 16.35 -12.14
CA GLN A 47 32.33 16.65 -12.44
C GLN A 47 31.40 15.44 -12.23
N ARG A 48 31.81 14.23 -12.61
CA ARG A 48 31.03 13.01 -12.33
C ARG A 48 30.94 12.72 -10.84
N LYS A 49 32.01 12.92 -10.06
CA LYS A 49 31.98 12.75 -8.60
C LYS A 49 30.98 13.73 -7.96
N LEU A 50 31.00 15.00 -8.35
CA LEU A 50 30.08 16.02 -7.86
C LEU A 50 28.62 15.71 -8.24
N GLN A 51 28.36 15.30 -9.48
CA GLN A 51 27.02 14.87 -9.90
C GLN A 51 26.53 13.65 -9.11
N ARG A 52 27.42 12.68 -8.84
CA ARG A 52 27.07 11.51 -8.03
C ARG A 52 26.76 11.88 -6.58
N GLY A 53 27.43 12.89 -6.03
CA GLY A 53 27.14 13.45 -4.71
C GLY A 53 25.73 14.06 -4.67
N LYS A 54 25.44 14.97 -5.60
CA LYS A 54 24.12 15.63 -5.71
C LYS A 54 22.97 14.63 -5.84
N LEU A 55 23.12 13.62 -6.70
CA LEU A 55 22.11 12.58 -6.88
C LEU A 55 21.87 11.75 -5.61
N ARG A 56 22.90 11.54 -4.78
CA ARG A 56 22.75 10.84 -3.50
C ARG A 56 21.99 11.68 -2.48
N GLU A 57 22.29 12.97 -2.40
CA GLU A 57 21.60 13.91 -1.51
C GLU A 57 20.12 14.06 -1.90
N GLU A 58 19.83 14.22 -3.20
CA GLU A 58 18.46 14.29 -3.72
C GLU A 58 17.69 12.99 -3.44
N PHE A 59 18.31 11.83 -3.65
CA PHE A 59 17.70 10.54 -3.34
C PHE A 59 17.38 10.40 -1.85
N GLN A 60 18.35 10.73 -0.99
CA GLN A 60 18.17 10.69 0.46
C GLN A 60 16.99 11.56 0.90
N HIS A 61 16.91 12.78 0.37
CA HIS A 61 15.84 13.72 0.66
C HIS A 61 14.47 13.23 0.17
N VAL A 62 14.38 12.68 -1.04
CA VAL A 62 13.12 12.08 -1.54
C VAL A 62 12.69 10.90 -0.69
N TRP A 63 13.63 10.06 -0.28
CA TRP A 63 13.35 8.88 0.54
C TRP A 63 12.87 9.24 1.95
N GLU A 64 13.50 10.24 2.59
CA GLU A 64 13.04 10.77 3.88
C GLU A 64 11.65 11.39 3.79
N ASN A 65 11.39 12.16 2.74
CA ASN A 65 10.06 12.73 2.49
C ASN A 65 8.99 11.65 2.26
N LEU A 66 9.32 10.59 1.52
CA LEU A 66 8.39 9.48 1.28
C LEU A 66 8.09 8.73 2.58
N ARG A 67 9.12 8.48 3.40
CA ARG A 67 8.98 7.85 4.71
C ARG A 67 8.09 8.67 5.64
N GLU A 68 8.32 9.98 5.73
CA GLU A 68 7.53 10.85 6.61
C GLU A 68 6.08 10.95 6.12
N ARG A 69 5.85 11.07 4.81
CA ARG A 69 4.51 11.02 4.23
C ARG A 69 3.78 9.72 4.55
N SER A 70 4.46 8.58 4.43
CA SER A 70 3.88 7.27 4.79
C SER A 70 3.51 7.21 6.27
N ARG A 71 4.38 7.74 7.16
CA ARG A 71 4.15 7.77 8.60
C ARG A 71 2.94 8.65 8.96
N VAL A 72 2.88 9.86 8.42
CA VAL A 72 1.75 10.78 8.61
C VAL A 72 0.46 10.21 8.03
N GLU A 73 0.52 9.57 6.86
CA GLU A 73 -0.64 8.95 6.24
C GLU A 73 -1.17 7.79 7.09
N GLN A 74 -0.31 6.91 7.59
CA GLN A 74 -0.70 5.83 8.51
C GLN A 74 -1.37 6.38 9.78
N GLN A 75 -0.80 7.42 10.39
CA GLN A 75 -1.41 8.09 11.54
C GLN A 75 -2.76 8.71 11.21
N SER A 76 -2.89 9.34 10.04
CA SER A 76 -4.15 9.93 9.57
C SER A 76 -5.21 8.87 9.25
N ARG A 77 -4.81 7.68 8.79
CA ARG A 77 -5.72 6.55 8.53
C ARG A 77 -6.20 5.92 9.84
N ALA A 78 -5.29 5.73 10.79
CA ALA A 78 -5.63 5.25 12.13
C ALA A 78 -6.61 6.18 12.86
N SER A 79 -6.52 7.50 12.66
CA SER A 79 -7.46 8.45 13.25
C SER A 79 -8.79 8.59 12.50
N LYS A 80 -8.84 8.21 11.21
CA LYS A 80 -10.04 8.27 10.36
C LYS A 80 -10.86 6.98 10.35
N THR A 81 -10.35 5.87 10.88
CA THR A 81 -11.17 4.70 11.14
C THR A 81 -12.20 5.06 12.20
N VAL A 82 -13.39 5.45 11.76
CA VAL A 82 -14.58 5.60 12.59
C VAL A 82 -14.90 4.21 13.15
N VAL A 83 -14.34 3.91 14.32
CA VAL A 83 -14.69 2.70 15.06
C VAL A 83 -16.13 2.89 15.50
N SER A 84 -17.07 2.30 14.75
CA SER A 84 -18.47 2.27 15.15
C SER A 84 -18.56 1.63 16.55
N PRO A 85 -19.15 2.31 17.54
CA PRO A 85 -19.26 1.75 18.88
C PRO A 85 -20.02 0.43 18.82
N LEU A 86 -19.57 -0.56 19.60
CA LEU A 86 -20.23 -1.86 19.65
C LEU A 86 -21.58 -1.73 20.35
N ALA A 87 -22.62 -2.32 19.75
CA ALA A 87 -23.98 -2.30 20.28
C ALA A 87 -24.49 -3.73 20.56
N VAL A 88 -25.47 -3.83 21.46
CA VAL A 88 -26.18 -5.08 21.71
C VAL A 88 -26.94 -5.49 20.45
N GLY A 89 -26.83 -6.76 20.05
CA GLY A 89 -27.39 -7.28 18.81
C GLY A 89 -26.43 -7.29 17.62
N ASP A 90 -25.27 -6.61 17.71
CA ASP A 90 -24.25 -6.64 16.67
C ASP A 90 -23.66 -8.04 16.50
N LEU A 91 -23.21 -8.33 15.27
CA LEU A 91 -22.44 -9.54 14.96
C LEU A 91 -20.95 -9.26 15.11
N VAL A 92 -20.26 -10.17 15.80
CA VAL A 92 -18.83 -10.03 16.12
C VAL A 92 -18.06 -11.33 15.92
N PHE A 93 -16.76 -11.22 15.67
CA PHE A 93 -15.82 -12.33 15.76
C PHE A 93 -15.00 -12.22 17.05
N LEU A 94 -14.75 -13.36 17.68
CA LEU A 94 -13.86 -13.45 18.83
C LEU A 94 -12.48 -13.96 18.43
N SER A 95 -11.45 -13.34 19.00
CA SER A 95 -10.06 -13.77 18.86
C SER A 95 -9.85 -15.10 19.56
N LYS A 96 -9.13 -16.02 18.91
CA LYS A 96 -8.68 -17.28 19.51
C LYS A 96 -7.17 -17.35 19.56
N PRO A 97 -6.62 -17.89 20.66
CA PRO A 97 -5.18 -18.13 20.74
C PRO A 97 -4.78 -19.08 19.61
N ARG A 98 -3.84 -18.64 18.77
CA ARG A 98 -3.33 -19.41 17.64
C ARG A 98 -2.33 -20.44 18.16
N LYS A 99 -2.52 -21.72 17.83
CA LYS A 99 -1.56 -22.77 18.15
C LYS A 99 -0.52 -22.92 17.05
N HIS A 100 -0.95 -22.70 15.80
CA HIS A 100 -0.11 -22.78 14.61
C HIS A 100 -0.22 -21.52 13.74
N LYS A 101 0.81 -21.25 12.92
CA LYS A 101 0.89 -20.07 12.04
C LYS A 101 -0.23 -20.00 11.00
N LEU A 102 -0.84 -21.14 10.66
CA LEU A 102 -1.91 -21.24 9.66
C LEU A 102 -3.31 -21.21 10.28
N ASP A 103 -3.43 -21.24 11.62
CA ASP A 103 -4.74 -21.24 12.27
C ASP A 103 -5.43 -19.89 12.07
N VAL A 104 -6.71 -19.92 11.69
CA VAL A 104 -7.54 -18.72 11.64
C VAL A 104 -7.75 -18.22 13.08
N GLY A 105 -7.22 -17.04 13.37
CA GLY A 105 -7.24 -16.45 14.71
C GLY A 105 -8.60 -15.91 15.16
N TRP A 106 -9.64 -16.04 14.34
CA TRP A 106 -10.97 -15.48 14.59
C TRP A 106 -12.04 -16.56 14.46
N LYS A 107 -13.02 -16.58 15.37
CA LYS A 107 -14.22 -17.43 15.25
C LYS A 107 -15.50 -16.62 15.41
N GLY A 108 -16.55 -17.01 14.70
CA GLY A 108 -17.83 -16.31 14.63
C GLY A 108 -18.47 -16.50 13.26
N PRO A 109 -19.51 -15.69 12.93
CA PRO A 109 -20.02 -14.55 13.68
C PRO A 109 -20.92 -14.95 14.86
N TYR A 110 -20.76 -14.27 16.00
CA TYR A 110 -21.60 -14.41 17.20
C TYR A 110 -22.38 -13.13 17.46
N ARG A 111 -23.53 -13.23 18.16
CA ARG A 111 -24.36 -12.06 18.48
C ARG A 111 -24.04 -11.52 19.87
N VAL A 112 -23.88 -10.21 20.00
CA VAL A 112 -23.68 -9.55 21.30
C VAL A 112 -24.99 -9.51 22.09
N LYS A 113 -24.98 -10.02 23.33
CA LYS A 113 -26.12 -10.00 24.26
C LYS A 113 -26.04 -8.84 25.26
N ALA A 114 -24.85 -8.54 25.76
CA ALA A 114 -24.66 -7.49 26.75
C ALA A 114 -23.26 -6.88 26.64
N ILE A 115 -23.14 -5.61 27.02
CA ILE A 115 -21.88 -4.87 27.09
C ILE A 115 -21.80 -4.24 28.49
N GLN A 116 -20.75 -4.54 29.22
CA GLN A 116 -20.51 -4.05 30.58
C GLN A 116 -19.11 -3.45 30.65
N GLY A 117 -19.01 -2.15 30.34
CA GLY A 117 -17.74 -1.43 30.29
C GLY A 117 -16.78 -2.06 29.27
N VAL A 118 -15.75 -2.75 29.75
CA VAL A 118 -14.70 -3.39 28.92
C VAL A 118 -15.06 -4.83 28.52
N LYS A 119 -16.09 -5.42 29.13
CA LYS A 119 -16.50 -6.81 28.89
C LYS A 119 -17.71 -6.89 27.95
N VAL A 120 -17.73 -7.90 27.09
CA VAL A 120 -18.82 -8.22 26.17
C VAL A 120 -19.27 -9.64 26.41
N THR A 121 -20.58 -9.82 26.53
CA THR A 121 -21.21 -11.14 26.53
C THR A 121 -21.74 -11.43 25.13
N VAL A 122 -21.25 -12.51 24.53
CA VAL A 122 -21.72 -12.99 23.23
C VAL A 122 -22.43 -14.33 23.35
N ASP A 123 -23.40 -14.55 22.47
CA ASP A 123 -24.06 -15.83 22.31
C ASP A 123 -23.28 -16.73 21.34
N MET A 124 -22.60 -17.72 21.90
CA MET A 124 -21.91 -18.77 21.17
C MET A 124 -22.74 -20.05 21.19
N ASP A 125 -23.55 -20.26 20.16
CA ASP A 125 -24.35 -21.47 19.98
C ASP A 125 -25.26 -21.79 21.19
N GLY A 126 -25.87 -20.77 21.80
CA GLY A 126 -26.73 -20.89 22.97
C GLY A 126 -25.99 -20.82 24.31
N LYS A 127 -24.66 -20.62 24.31
CA LYS A 127 -23.85 -20.40 25.51
C LYS A 127 -23.40 -18.96 25.59
N ASP A 128 -23.60 -18.36 26.75
CA ASP A 128 -23.14 -17.01 27.02
C ASP A 128 -21.65 -17.04 27.37
N VAL A 129 -20.84 -16.43 26.50
CA VAL A 129 -19.39 -16.32 26.68
C VAL A 129 -19.04 -14.87 26.90
N VAL A 130 -18.30 -14.61 27.98
CA VAL A 130 -17.84 -13.28 28.35
C VAL A 130 -16.39 -13.12 27.92
N ASP A 131 -16.10 -12.09 27.13
CA ASP A 131 -14.75 -11.76 26.66
C ASP A 131 -14.47 -10.24 26.78
N SER A 132 -13.21 -9.85 26.60
CA SER A 132 -12.76 -8.45 26.56
C SER A 132 -13.06 -7.83 25.21
N LEU A 133 -13.46 -6.55 25.18
CA LEU A 133 -13.64 -5.76 23.95
C LEU A 133 -12.42 -5.80 23.01
N SER A 134 -11.21 -5.91 23.56
CA SER A 134 -9.96 -6.02 22.80
C SER A 134 -9.89 -7.27 21.91
N ASN A 135 -10.65 -8.30 22.25
CA ASN A 135 -10.67 -9.58 21.55
C ASN A 135 -11.87 -9.70 20.59
N VAL A 136 -12.61 -8.60 20.39
CA VAL A 136 -13.86 -8.57 19.62
C VAL A 136 -13.66 -7.76 18.34
N LEU A 137 -13.98 -8.36 17.20
CA LEU A 137 -14.01 -7.69 15.90
C LEU A 137 -15.47 -7.49 15.46
N LYS A 138 -15.91 -6.24 15.34
CA LYS A 138 -17.26 -5.90 14.89
C LYS A 138 -17.42 -6.12 13.38
N LEU A 139 -18.47 -6.83 12.97
CA LEU A 139 -18.85 -6.95 11.57
C LEU A 139 -19.66 -5.71 11.16
N ILE A 140 -19.04 -4.80 10.41
CA ILE A 140 -19.71 -3.62 9.86
C ILE A 140 -20.40 -4.03 8.56
N HIS A 141 -21.74 -4.05 8.55
CA HIS A 141 -22.49 -4.15 7.31
C HIS A 141 -22.46 -2.77 6.64
N SER A 142 -21.68 -2.62 5.58
CA SER A 142 -21.84 -1.50 4.66
C SER A 142 -22.61 -2.00 3.45
N ILE A 143 -23.91 -1.70 3.39
CA ILE A 143 -24.68 -1.90 2.17
C ILE A 143 -25.69 -0.76 2.04
N ASP A 144 -25.29 0.29 1.33
CA ASP A 144 -26.21 1.06 0.49
C ASP A 144 -26.67 0.13 -0.63
N SER A 145 -27.67 -0.71 -0.36
CA SER A 145 -28.43 -1.36 -1.42
C SER A 145 -29.84 -1.71 -0.93
N THR A 146 -30.76 -0.84 -1.27
CA THR A 146 -32.20 -1.06 -1.38
C THR A 146 -32.52 -2.36 -2.13
N SER A 147 -32.75 -3.49 -1.44
CA SER A 147 -33.62 -4.56 -1.93
C SER A 147 -34.04 -5.55 -0.81
N PRO A 148 -35.22 -6.18 -0.90
CA PRO A 148 -35.83 -6.97 0.18
C PRO A 148 -35.26 -8.39 0.29
N PRO A 149 -35.51 -9.11 1.41
CA PRO A 149 -34.62 -10.14 1.92
C PRO A 149 -34.83 -11.48 1.21
N LYS A 150 -33.76 -12.02 0.62
CA LYS A 150 -33.68 -13.45 0.29
C LYS A 150 -32.75 -14.14 1.28
N ARG A 151 -33.30 -15.18 1.93
CA ARG A 151 -32.62 -16.15 2.79
C ARG A 151 -31.26 -16.54 2.18
N SER A 152 -30.20 -15.91 2.65
CA SER A 152 -28.82 -16.37 2.49
C SER A 152 -28.12 -16.01 3.80
N VAL A 153 -27.51 -17.03 4.43
CA VAL A 153 -26.93 -16.92 5.78
C VAL A 153 -25.66 -16.05 5.81
N LEU A 154 -25.15 -15.64 4.65
CA LEU A 154 -24.17 -14.57 4.52
C LEU A 154 -24.44 -13.84 3.19
N PRO A 155 -24.74 -12.52 3.18
CA PRO A 155 -24.83 -11.77 1.95
C PRO A 155 -23.44 -11.64 1.31
N SER A 156 -23.35 -11.92 0.01
CA SER A 156 -22.17 -11.74 -0.81
C SER A 156 -21.77 -10.26 -0.83
N GLY A 157 -20.81 -9.87 0.01
CA GLY A 157 -20.34 -8.48 0.09
C GLY A 157 -19.81 -8.03 1.46
N SER A 158 -19.68 -8.92 2.44
CA SER A 158 -19.12 -8.57 3.74
C SER A 158 -17.63 -8.19 3.62
N VAL A 159 -17.31 -6.92 3.87
CA VAL A 159 -15.94 -6.44 4.00
C VAL A 159 -15.51 -6.60 5.45
N VAL A 160 -14.54 -7.49 5.70
CA VAL A 160 -13.86 -7.59 6.99
C VAL A 160 -12.70 -6.61 6.97
N LEU A 161 -12.80 -5.53 7.75
CA LEU A 161 -11.69 -4.58 7.92
C LEU A 161 -10.72 -5.15 8.95
N PHE A 162 -9.53 -5.54 8.48
CA PHE A 162 -8.42 -5.91 9.33
C PHE A 162 -7.80 -4.64 9.92
N GLY A 163 -7.86 -4.48 11.23
CA GLY A 163 -6.90 -3.63 11.92
C GLY A 163 -5.58 -4.38 11.97
N ASP A 164 -4.58 -3.91 11.23
CA ASP A 164 -3.20 -4.35 11.40
C ASP A 164 -2.76 -3.93 12.81
N SER A 165 -2.96 -4.81 13.79
CA SER A 165 -2.18 -4.73 15.01
C SER A 165 -0.80 -5.28 14.67
N GLU A 166 0.14 -4.36 14.43
CA GLU A 166 1.55 -4.71 14.47
C GLU A 166 1.87 -5.40 15.80
N ALA A 167 2.20 -6.69 15.73
CA ALA A 167 2.87 -7.42 16.80
C ALA A 167 3.69 -8.57 16.20
N GLY A 168 5.01 -8.34 16.12
CA GLY A 168 6.06 -9.34 15.91
C GLY A 168 6.50 -9.46 14.44
N TRP A 169 7.72 -9.09 14.06
CA TRP A 169 9.02 -9.19 14.76
C TRP A 169 9.91 -7.98 14.50
#